data_AF-R1D3A2-F1
#
_entry.id   AF-R1D3A2-F1
#
_cell.length_a   1.000
_cell.length_b   1.000
_cell.length_c   1.000
_cell.angle_alpha   90.00
_cell.angle_beta   90.00
_cell.angle_gamma   90.00
#
_symmetry.space_group_name_H-M   'P 1'
#
loop_
_entity.id
_entity.type
_entity.pdbx_description
1 polymer ?
#
loop_
_entity_poly.entity_id
_entity_poly.type
_entity_poly.pdbx_seq_one_letter_code
_entity_poly.pdbx_strand_id
1 'polypeptide(L)'
;MGACLSIAGPLPQQRALFFPDRAMPCRQALKGQPCRRKHCTYEHDASRSSLMQLLAVIGDATTTLDVCVFTITCNELADAIIAAAKRKVRVRVITDDIQATSQGSDVSELARTPGVTLLLTNYENVAITSGAPGLIGEYTREFERLWRAFA
;
A
#
# COMPACT_ATOMS: atom_id res chain seq x y z
N MET A 1 23.72 -6.67 -2.02
CA MET A 1 23.60 -5.30 -1.47
C MET A 1 22.49 -4.61 -2.26
N GLY A 2 21.25 -4.72 -1.78
CA GLY A 2 20.07 -4.19 -2.46
C GLY A 2 19.88 -2.73 -2.11
N ALA A 3 19.88 -1.86 -3.11
CA ALA A 3 19.50 -0.47 -2.92
C ALA A 3 18.01 -0.44 -2.55
N CYS A 4 17.70 0.02 -1.34
CA CYS A 4 16.37 0.53 -1.04
C CYS A 4 15.98 1.52 -2.14
N LEU A 5 14.69 1.54 -2.48
CA LEU A 5 14.07 2.63 -3.22
C LEU A 5 14.20 3.92 -2.40
N SER A 6 15.40 4.48 -2.33
CA SER A 6 15.64 5.75 -1.68
C SER A 6 15.08 6.81 -2.60
N ILE A 7 13.86 7.24 -2.27
CA ILE A 7 13.33 8.50 -2.75
C ILE A 7 14.37 9.54 -2.31
N ALA A 8 14.96 10.26 -3.27
CA ALA A 8 15.94 11.28 -2.98
C ALA A 8 15.25 12.43 -2.21
N GLY A 9 15.38 12.41 -0.88
CA GLY A 9 14.87 13.44 0.04
C GLY A 9 13.66 12.98 0.87
N PRO A 10 13.42 13.60 2.04
CA PRO A 10 12.24 13.33 2.85
C PRO A 10 10.99 13.60 2.01
N LEU A 11 10.08 12.62 1.95
CA LEU A 11 8.79 12.77 1.29
C LEU A 11 8.06 14.00 1.89
N PRO A 12 7.57 14.97 1.08
CA PRO A 12 6.69 16.02 1.58
C PRO A 12 5.57 15.48 2.46
N GLN A 13 5.33 16.18 3.58
CA GLN A 13 4.39 15.80 4.65
C GLN A 13 2.98 15.49 4.13
N GLN A 14 2.51 16.17 3.09
CA GLN A 14 1.17 15.95 2.54
C GLN A 14 1.22 15.90 1.02
N ARG A 15 0.60 14.88 0.41
CA ARG A 15 0.45 14.76 -1.04
C ARG A 15 -0.81 13.96 -1.39
N ALA A 16 -1.47 14.35 -2.47
CA ALA A 16 -2.50 13.55 -3.11
C ALA A 16 -1.87 12.68 -4.18
N LEU A 17 -2.15 11.37 -4.15
CA LEU A 17 -1.76 10.43 -5.19
C LEU A 17 -2.96 10.22 -6.11
N PHE A 18 -2.76 10.44 -7.41
CA PHE A 18 -3.82 10.36 -8.41
C PHE A 18 -3.65 9.09 -9.25
N PHE A 19 -4.75 8.37 -9.45
CA PHE A 19 -4.81 7.14 -10.23
C PHE A 19 -5.85 7.29 -11.38
N PRO A 20 -5.69 6.55 -12.50
CA PRO A 20 -4.58 5.63 -12.80
C PRO A 20 -3.27 6.37 -13.12
N ASP A 21 -2.15 5.68 -12.94
CA ASP A 21 -0.84 6.20 -13.38
C ASP A 21 -0.84 6.41 -14.91
N ARG A 22 -0.08 7.41 -15.36
CA ARG A 22 0.10 7.68 -16.81
C ARG A 22 0.74 6.51 -17.56
N ALA A 23 1.57 5.74 -16.86
CA ALA A 23 2.14 4.50 -17.34
C ALA A 23 2.43 3.61 -16.12
N MET A 24 2.27 2.29 -16.29
CA MET A 24 2.64 1.35 -15.23
C MET A 24 4.13 1.47 -14.91
N PRO A 25 4.54 1.27 -13.64
CA PRO A 25 5.94 1.23 -13.26
C PRO A 25 6.70 0.09 -13.93
N CYS A 26 7.95 0.33 -14.26
CA CYS A 26 8.84 -0.73 -14.70
C CYS A 26 9.11 -1.68 -13.53
N ARG A 27 8.92 -3.00 -13.74
CA ARG A 27 9.23 -4.01 -12.72
C ARG A 27 10.67 -3.94 -12.18
N GLN A 28 11.64 -3.54 -13.00
CA GLN A 28 13.03 -3.38 -12.52
C GLN A 28 13.17 -2.11 -11.68
N ALA A 29 12.56 -1.00 -12.11
CA ALA A 29 12.53 0.23 -11.32
C ALA A 29 11.86 0.00 -9.96
N LEU A 30 10.73 -0.73 -9.92
CA LEU A 30 10.06 -1.15 -8.67
C LEU A 30 10.95 -1.97 -7.74
N LYS A 31 11.93 -2.70 -8.27
CA LYS A 31 12.88 -3.48 -7.46
C LYS A 31 14.12 -2.67 -7.06
N GLY A 32 14.16 -1.38 -7.38
CA GLY A 32 15.37 -0.56 -7.23
C GLY A 32 16.52 -1.01 -8.14
N GLN A 33 16.21 -1.69 -9.26
CA GLN A 33 17.19 -2.26 -10.18
C GLN A 33 17.24 -1.49 -11.51
N PRO A 34 18.42 -1.38 -12.16
CA PRO A 34 18.54 -0.73 -13.45
C PRO A 34 17.79 -1.53 -14.53
N CYS A 35 16.96 -0.82 -15.31
CA CYS A 35 16.29 -1.40 -16.47
C CYS A 35 17.26 -1.47 -17.65
N ARG A 36 17.42 -2.67 -18.24
CA ARG A 36 18.31 -2.91 -19.40
C ARG A 36 17.63 -2.76 -20.77
N ARG A 37 16.32 -2.48 -20.80
CA ARG A 37 15.57 -2.33 -22.05
C ARG A 37 15.83 -0.95 -22.65
N LYS A 38 16.38 -0.92 -23.87
CA LYS A 38 16.74 0.32 -24.59
C LYS A 38 15.56 1.27 -24.82
N HIS A 39 14.36 0.74 -25.04
CA HIS A 39 13.13 1.51 -25.30
C HIS A 39 12.00 1.04 -24.37
N CYS A 40 12.23 1.08 -23.06
CA CYS A 40 11.22 0.68 -22.09
C CYS A 40 10.10 1.74 -22.04
N THR A 41 8.85 1.33 -22.29
CA THR A 41 7.68 2.22 -22.28
C THR A 41 7.05 2.41 -20.90
N TYR A 42 7.54 1.67 -19.90
CA TYR A 42 7.08 1.76 -18.50
C TYR A 42 7.71 2.96 -17.77
N GLU A 43 7.08 3.43 -16.70
CA GLU A 43 7.60 4.53 -15.89
C GLU A 43 8.80 4.05 -15.04
N HIS A 44 9.86 4.87 -14.97
CA HIS A 44 11.06 4.59 -14.15
C HIS A 44 11.27 5.65 -13.08
N ASP A 45 10.61 6.80 -13.21
CA ASP A 45 10.68 7.89 -12.25
C ASP A 45 9.63 7.70 -11.15
N ALA A 46 10.11 7.34 -9.96
CA ALA A 46 9.28 7.16 -8.78
C ALA A 46 8.48 8.42 -8.42
N SER A 47 8.98 9.62 -8.73
CA SER A 47 8.26 10.88 -8.46
C SER A 47 7.05 11.08 -9.37
N ARG A 48 6.98 10.35 -10.49
CA ARG A 48 5.94 10.46 -11.52
C ARG A 48 4.94 9.31 -11.52
N SER A 49 5.15 8.29 -10.68
CA SER A 49 4.23 7.19 -10.47
C SER A 49 3.57 7.29 -9.10
N SER A 50 2.25 7.37 -9.05
CA SER A 50 1.49 7.33 -7.78
C SER A 50 1.62 5.96 -7.13
N LEU A 51 1.66 4.87 -7.92
CA LEU A 51 1.88 3.53 -7.39
C LEU A 51 3.25 3.42 -6.71
N MET A 52 4.34 3.84 -7.36
CA MET A 52 5.67 3.78 -6.74
C MET A 52 5.76 4.61 -5.45
N GLN A 53 5.09 5.77 -5.40
CA GLN A 53 5.02 6.60 -4.19
C GLN A 53 4.24 5.92 -3.07
N LEU A 54 3.08 5.31 -3.37
CA LEU A 54 2.29 4.57 -2.40
C LEU A 54 3.08 3.39 -1.82
N LEU A 55 3.74 2.61 -2.68
CA LEU A 55 4.54 1.46 -2.25
C LEU A 55 5.71 1.89 -1.37
N ALA A 56 6.33 3.04 -1.66
CA ALA A 56 7.40 3.57 -0.83
C ALA A 56 6.89 4.00 0.56
N VAL A 57 5.73 4.66 0.64
CA VAL A 57 5.10 5.00 1.93
C VAL A 57 4.82 3.74 2.77
N ILE A 58 4.31 2.67 2.15
CA ILE A 58 4.12 1.37 2.83
C ILE A 58 5.47 0.74 3.22
N GLY A 59 6.49 0.90 2.38
CA GLY A 59 7.86 0.46 2.64
C GLY A 59 8.50 1.11 3.86
N ASP A 60 8.20 2.39 4.09
CA ASP A 60 8.73 3.20 5.19
C ASP A 60 8.07 2.89 6.55
N ALA A 61 6.97 2.16 6.58
CA ALA A 61 6.31 1.75 7.83
C ALA A 61 7.23 0.84 8.67
N THR A 62 7.42 1.20 9.95
CA THR A 62 8.32 0.51 10.90
C THR A 62 7.62 -0.15 12.07
N THR A 63 6.48 0.37 12.53
CA THR A 63 5.78 -0.10 13.74
C THR A 63 4.39 -0.63 13.43
N THR A 64 3.60 0.13 12.68
CA THR A 64 2.19 -0.16 12.39
C THR A 64 1.82 0.18 10.95
N LEU A 65 0.89 -0.58 10.37
CA LEU A 65 0.28 -0.29 9.08
C LEU A 65 -1.20 -0.70 9.13
N ASP A 66 -2.08 0.28 9.05
CA ASP A 66 -3.53 0.08 8.98
C ASP A 66 -4.00 0.40 7.56
N VAL A 67 -4.64 -0.56 6.90
CA VAL A 67 -5.11 -0.44 5.52
C VAL A 67 -6.63 -0.59 5.50
N CYS A 68 -7.34 0.39 4.95
CA CYS A 68 -8.77 0.32 4.72
C CYS A 68 -9.04 0.59 3.23
N VAL A 69 -9.55 -0.40 2.50
CA VAL A 69 -9.72 -0.32 1.04
C VAL A 69 -10.91 -1.17 0.60
N PHE A 70 -11.57 -0.84 -0.50
CA PHE A 70 -12.70 -1.66 -0.98
C PHE A 70 -12.23 -2.99 -1.57
N THR A 71 -11.23 -2.98 -2.45
CA THR A 71 -10.70 -4.18 -3.10
C THR A 71 -9.19 -4.08 -3.29
N ILE A 72 -8.47 -5.18 -3.11
CA ILE A 72 -7.04 -5.31 -3.43
C ILE A 72 -6.87 -6.25 -4.62
N THR A 73 -6.65 -5.69 -5.81
CA THR A 73 -6.33 -6.43 -7.05
C THR A 73 -4.94 -6.09 -7.61
N CYS A 74 -4.19 -5.23 -6.93
CA CYS A 74 -2.85 -4.83 -7.36
C CYS A 74 -1.81 -5.67 -6.63
N ASN A 75 -1.17 -6.59 -7.35
CA ASN A 75 -0.16 -7.48 -6.80
C ASN A 75 0.99 -6.72 -6.12
N GLU A 76 1.44 -5.60 -6.70
CA GLU A 76 2.50 -4.79 -6.10
C GLU A 76 2.09 -4.22 -4.74
N LEU A 77 0.81 -3.84 -4.57
CA LEU A 77 0.27 -3.36 -3.30
C LEU A 77 0.18 -4.50 -2.27
N ALA A 78 -0.34 -5.67 -2.69
CA ALA A 78 -0.41 -6.85 -1.83
C ALA A 78 0.99 -7.28 -1.36
N ASP A 79 1.96 -7.36 -2.28
CA ASP A 79 3.36 -7.69 -1.99
C ASP A 79 3.97 -6.71 -0.98
N ALA A 80 3.71 -5.41 -1.10
CA ALA A 80 4.22 -4.41 -0.17
C ALA A 80 3.64 -4.55 1.25
N ILE A 81 2.33 -4.85 1.36
CA ILE A 81 1.65 -5.11 2.64
C ILE A 81 2.24 -6.37 3.29
N ILE A 82 2.40 -7.46 2.53
CA ILE A 82 3.03 -8.71 3.00
C ILE A 82 4.47 -8.46 3.44
N ALA A 83 5.23 -7.67 2.67
CA ALA A 83 6.59 -7.32 3.01
C ALA A 83 6.66 -6.55 4.33
N ALA A 84 5.70 -5.66 4.63
CA ALA A 84 5.63 -4.97 5.92
C ALA A 84 5.41 -5.95 7.09
N ALA A 85 4.47 -6.89 6.96
CA ALA A 85 4.26 -7.93 7.96
C ALA A 85 5.52 -8.80 8.18
N LYS A 86 6.23 -9.15 7.10
CA LYS A 86 7.52 -9.88 7.17
C LYS A 86 8.60 -9.11 7.92
N ARG A 87 8.60 -7.76 7.83
CA ARG A 87 9.46 -6.86 8.63
C ARG A 87 9.02 -6.71 10.08
N LYS A 88 7.99 -7.44 10.54
CA LYS A 88 7.39 -7.37 11.89
C LYS A 88 6.64 -6.07 12.21
N VAL A 89 6.22 -5.33 11.18
CA VAL A 89 5.24 -4.25 11.32
C VAL A 89 3.88 -4.87 11.71
N ARG A 90 3.15 -4.26 12.66
CA ARG A 90 1.78 -4.70 12.97
C ARG A 90 0.83 -4.27 11.84
N VAL A 91 0.37 -5.23 11.05
CA VAL A 91 -0.49 -4.95 9.88
C VAL A 91 -1.96 -5.32 10.17
N ARG A 92 -2.87 -4.37 9.98
CA ARG A 92 -4.33 -4.59 10.01
C ARG A 92 -4.94 -4.16 8.68
N VAL A 93 -5.77 -5.02 8.10
CA VAL A 93 -6.42 -4.75 6.80
C VAL A 93 -7.93 -4.87 6.96
N ILE A 94 -8.67 -3.85 6.53
CA ILE A 94 -10.12 -3.82 6.38
C ILE A 94 -10.44 -3.77 4.87
N THR A 95 -11.17 -4.76 4.36
CA THR A 95 -11.57 -4.85 2.95
C THR A 95 -13.00 -5.35 2.78
N ASP A 96 -13.59 -5.15 1.59
CA ASP A 96 -14.94 -5.65 1.29
C ASP A 96 -14.99 -7.19 1.12
N ASP A 97 -16.10 -7.81 1.56
CA ASP A 97 -16.28 -9.26 1.62
C ASP A 97 -16.71 -9.90 0.29
N ILE A 98 -17.34 -9.15 -0.62
CA ILE A 98 -17.88 -9.68 -1.89
C ILE A 98 -16.77 -9.93 -2.93
N GLN A 99 -15.66 -9.17 -2.86
CA GLN A 99 -14.52 -9.32 -3.78
C GLN A 99 -13.41 -10.25 -3.28
N ALA A 100 -13.42 -10.69 -2.01
CA ALA A 100 -12.46 -11.70 -1.51
C ALA A 100 -12.56 -13.04 -2.26
N THR A 101 -13.72 -13.33 -2.85
CA THR A 101 -14.00 -14.53 -3.66
C THR A 101 -13.95 -14.30 -5.18
N SER A 102 -13.65 -13.08 -5.64
CA SER A 102 -13.59 -12.76 -7.08
C SER A 102 -12.29 -13.26 -7.71
N GLN A 103 -12.34 -13.77 -8.95
CA GLN A 103 -11.13 -14.18 -9.68
C GLN A 103 -10.16 -12.99 -9.81
N GLY A 104 -8.92 -13.15 -9.35
CA GLY A 104 -7.88 -12.11 -9.38
C GLY A 104 -7.73 -11.30 -8.08
N SER A 105 -8.47 -11.62 -7.02
CA SER A 105 -8.31 -11.00 -5.70
C SER A 105 -7.13 -11.61 -4.93
N ASP A 106 -6.16 -10.77 -4.53
CA ASP A 106 -4.98 -11.20 -3.74
C ASP A 106 -5.30 -11.37 -2.24
N VAL A 107 -6.56 -11.14 -1.84
CA VAL A 107 -7.03 -11.25 -0.45
C VAL A 107 -6.78 -12.66 0.13
N SER A 108 -6.90 -13.69 -0.72
CA SER A 108 -6.62 -15.08 -0.31
C SER A 108 -5.14 -15.32 0.04
N GLU A 109 -4.21 -14.56 -0.53
CA GLU A 109 -2.79 -14.62 -0.18
C GLU A 109 -2.50 -13.85 1.11
N LEU A 110 -3.13 -12.68 1.27
CA LEU A 110 -3.06 -11.88 2.50
C LEU A 110 -3.56 -12.65 3.72
N ALA A 111 -4.73 -13.29 3.61
CA ALA A 111 -5.34 -14.05 4.70
C ALA A 111 -4.48 -15.25 5.17
N ARG A 112 -3.62 -15.79 4.29
CA ARG A 112 -2.73 -16.91 4.61
C ARG A 112 -1.37 -16.48 5.16
N THR A 113 -1.08 -15.17 5.21
CA THR A 113 0.22 -14.65 5.64
C THR A 113 0.26 -14.47 7.16
N PRO A 114 1.15 -15.18 7.89
CA PRO A 114 1.29 -14.99 9.33
C PRO A 114 1.67 -13.55 9.68
N GLY A 115 0.89 -12.92 10.58
CA GLY A 115 1.11 -11.54 11.02
C GLY A 115 0.25 -10.49 10.29
N VAL A 116 -0.57 -10.89 9.32
CA VAL A 116 -1.63 -10.05 8.73
C VAL A 116 -2.96 -10.41 9.40
N THR A 117 -3.67 -9.41 9.96
CA THR A 117 -5.04 -9.61 10.46
C THR A 117 -6.03 -8.92 9.51
N LEU A 118 -7.07 -9.63 9.09
CA LEU A 118 -7.96 -9.23 8.00
C LEU A 118 -9.42 -9.15 8.49
N LEU A 119 -10.10 -8.06 8.12
CA LEU A 119 -11.50 -7.77 8.44
C LEU A 119 -12.29 -7.59 7.14
N LEU A 120 -13.41 -8.30 6.99
CA LEU A 120 -14.19 -8.35 5.75
C LEU A 120 -15.53 -7.60 5.90
N THR A 121 -15.50 -6.26 5.89
CA THR A 121 -16.67 -5.33 5.74
C THR A 121 -16.13 -3.89 5.54
N ASN A 122 -16.63 -3.07 4.60
CA ASN A 122 -16.15 -1.68 4.46
C ASN A 122 -17.23 -0.63 4.09
N TYR A 123 -17.10 0.57 4.66
CA TYR A 123 -17.70 1.84 4.19
C TYR A 123 -16.55 2.87 4.13
N GLU A 124 -16.37 3.49 2.96
CA GLU A 124 -15.11 4.06 2.43
C GLU A 124 -14.39 5.12 3.27
N ASN A 125 -13.06 5.22 3.07
CA ASN A 125 -12.26 6.47 3.00
C ASN A 125 -10.73 6.14 2.82
N VAL A 126 -9.99 6.87 1.96
CA VAL A 126 -8.50 6.79 1.87
C VAL A 126 -7.88 8.17 2.03
N ALA A 127 -7.09 8.37 3.09
CA ALA A 127 -6.24 9.55 3.28
C ALA A 127 -4.79 9.13 3.51
N ILE A 128 -3.87 9.68 2.71
CA ILE A 128 -2.42 9.53 2.89
C ILE A 128 -1.89 10.86 3.41
N THR A 129 -1.49 10.91 4.68
CA THR A 129 -0.94 12.13 5.29
C THR A 129 0.10 11.77 6.35
N SER A 130 1.21 12.51 6.38
CA SER A 130 2.14 12.56 7.51
C SER A 130 2.18 13.98 8.05
N GLY A 131 1.90 14.18 9.35
CA GLY A 131 1.89 15.51 9.96
C GLY A 131 0.56 16.28 9.90
N ALA A 132 -0.59 15.60 9.71
CA ALA A 132 -1.92 16.16 9.98
C ALA A 132 -2.63 15.36 11.08
N PRO A 133 -2.23 15.50 12.36
CA PRO A 133 -2.68 14.64 13.46
C PRO A 133 -4.20 14.64 13.67
N GLY A 134 -4.89 15.75 13.36
CA GLY A 134 -6.35 15.82 13.43
C GLY A 134 -7.05 14.91 12.42
N LEU A 135 -6.63 14.96 11.14
CA LEU A 135 -7.19 14.12 10.08
C LEU A 135 -6.84 12.65 10.26
N ILE A 136 -5.58 12.37 10.62
CA ILE A 136 -5.14 11.02 11.00
C ILE A 136 -5.99 10.51 12.15
N GLY A 137 -6.24 11.34 13.17
CA GLY A 137 -7.05 10.98 14.33
C GLY A 137 -8.49 10.61 13.98
N GLU A 138 -9.15 11.31 13.05
CA GLU A 138 -10.50 10.94 12.59
C GLU A 138 -10.51 9.61 11.84
N TYR A 139 -9.57 9.42 10.91
CA TYR A 139 -9.43 8.16 10.18
C TYR A 139 -9.13 6.99 11.12
N THR A 140 -8.21 7.18 12.09
CA THR A 140 -7.90 6.17 13.10
C THR A 140 -9.12 5.87 13.96
N ARG A 141 -9.90 6.88 14.37
CA ARG A 141 -11.14 6.65 15.14
C ARG A 141 -12.12 5.76 14.37
N GLU A 142 -12.35 6.07 13.10
CA GLU A 142 -13.27 5.28 12.28
C GLU A 142 -12.73 3.87 12.01
N PHE A 143 -11.43 3.73 11.73
CA PHE A 143 -10.77 2.44 11.60
C PHE A 143 -10.95 1.59 12.86
N GLU A 144 -10.67 2.14 14.05
CA GLU A 144 -10.85 1.43 15.33
C GLU A 144 -12.31 1.10 15.61
N ARG A 145 -13.25 1.98 15.25
CA ARG A 145 -14.69 1.72 15.38
C ARG A 145 -15.11 0.52 14.55
N LEU A 146 -14.69 0.47 13.28
CA LEU A 146 -14.95 -0.65 12.37
C LEU A 146 -14.25 -1.92 12.87
N TRP A 147 -12.97 -1.82 13.26
CA TRP A 147 -12.20 -2.95 13.77
C TRP A 147 -12.89 -3.62 14.96
N ARG A 148 -13.34 -2.85 15.95
CA ARG A 148 -14.07 -3.37 17.12
C ARG A 148 -15.43 -3.96 16.78
N ALA A 149 -16.08 -3.50 15.72
CA ALA A 149 -17.41 -3.93 15.35
C ALA A 149 -17.41 -5.30 14.65
N PHE A 150 -16.32 -5.64 13.96
CA PHE A 150 -16.31 -6.81 13.07
C PHE A 150 -15.15 -7.81 13.30
N ALA A 151 -14.13 -7.49 14.12
CA ALA A 151 -12.94 -8.34 14.35
C ALA A 151 -13.06 -9.13 15.67
#